data_AF-A0A966BK09-F1
#
_entry.id   AF-A0A966BK09-F1
#
_cell.length_a   1.000
_cell.length_b   1.000
_cell.length_c   1.000
_cell.angle_alpha   90.00
_cell.angle_beta   90.00
_cell.angle_gamma   90.00
#
_symmetry.space_group_name_H-M   'P 1'
#
loop_
_entity.id
_entity.type
_entity.pdbx_description
1 polymer ?
#
loop_
_entity_poly.entity_id
_entity_poly.type
_entity_poly.pdbx_seq_one_letter_code
_entity_poly.pdbx_strand_id
1 'polypeptide(L)'
;MSEPQTLGLDFATDDALSGFRLHRLEVYNWGTFDARVWVLKPNGKNALLTGDIGSGKSTLVDAVTTLLVPANRIAYNKAAGADNKERTLRSYVLGHYKSERNELSGTAKPVALRDQNNYSVILGVFHNAGYDQTVTLAQVFWMKDAQGQPARMFIGAERDLSIATDFANFGTEIAQLRKRLRGQGIEVFDSFPPYCAWFRRRFGI
;
A
#
# COMPACT_ATOMS: atom_id res chain seq x y z
N MET A 1 11.13 61.77 -13.10
CA MET A 1 11.62 60.79 -12.13
C MET A 1 10.84 59.52 -12.38
N SER A 2 11.47 58.55 -13.04
CA SER A 2 10.86 57.28 -13.45
C SER A 2 11.17 56.27 -12.35
N GLU A 3 10.15 55.79 -11.63
CA GLU A 3 10.32 54.68 -10.70
C GLU A 3 10.59 53.39 -11.50
N PRO A 4 11.58 52.58 -11.09
CA PRO A 4 11.79 51.28 -11.69
C PRO A 4 10.68 50.33 -11.22
N GLN A 5 9.86 49.83 -12.16
CA GLN A 5 9.01 48.68 -11.90
C GLN A 5 9.89 47.44 -11.74
N THR A 6 10.13 47.05 -10.50
CA THR A 6 10.71 45.75 -10.17
C THR A 6 9.68 44.69 -10.56
N LEU A 7 9.85 44.06 -11.71
CA LEU A 7 9.20 42.80 -12.06
C LEU A 7 9.70 41.73 -11.09
N GLY A 8 9.06 41.66 -9.92
CA GLY A 8 9.15 40.51 -9.04
C GLY A 8 8.61 39.32 -9.82
N LEU A 9 9.51 38.46 -10.32
CA LEU A 9 9.17 37.12 -10.73
C LEU A 9 8.74 36.39 -9.47
N ASP A 10 7.44 36.46 -9.18
CA ASP A 10 6.80 35.68 -8.15
C ASP A 10 6.80 34.23 -8.65
N PHE A 11 7.87 33.49 -8.31
CA PHE A 11 7.90 32.04 -8.43
C PHE A 11 6.99 31.44 -7.35
N ALA A 12 5.72 31.83 -7.34
CA ALA A 12 4.68 31.02 -6.78
C ALA A 12 4.57 29.80 -7.70
N THR A 13 5.44 28.81 -7.47
CA THR A 13 5.24 27.45 -7.95
C THR A 13 3.88 27.02 -7.44
N ASP A 14 2.88 27.11 -8.32
CA ASP A 14 1.49 26.71 -8.15
C ASP A 14 1.20 26.02 -6.80
N ASP A 15 0.88 26.83 -5.78
CA ASP A 15 0.58 26.36 -4.41
C ASP A 15 -0.57 25.33 -4.42
N ALA A 16 -1.31 25.22 -5.54
CA ALA A 16 -2.29 24.18 -5.80
C ALA A 16 -1.71 22.75 -5.72
N LEU A 17 -0.41 22.56 -5.99
CA LEU A 17 0.27 21.25 -5.91
C LEU A 17 1.07 21.05 -4.61
N SER A 18 1.04 22.02 -3.69
CA SER A 18 1.64 21.86 -2.38
C SER A 18 0.95 20.71 -1.60
N GLY A 19 1.75 19.99 -0.80
CA GLY A 19 1.31 18.86 0.01
C GLY A 19 1.64 17.49 -0.57
N PHE A 20 1.67 16.47 0.30
CA PHE A 20 2.00 15.10 -0.11
C PHE A 20 0.84 14.44 -0.86
N ARG A 21 1.09 14.07 -2.12
CA ARG A 21 0.11 13.42 -3.00
C ARG A 21 0.62 12.06 -3.44
N LEU A 22 -0.29 11.08 -3.58
CA LEU A 22 0.07 9.75 -4.05
C LEU A 22 0.61 9.83 -5.49
N HIS A 23 1.89 9.54 -5.65
CA HIS A 23 2.59 9.61 -6.92
C HIS A 23 2.66 8.23 -7.59
N ARG A 24 2.92 7.18 -6.79
CA ARG A 24 2.99 5.79 -7.24
C ARG A 24 2.41 4.85 -6.19
N LEU A 25 1.64 3.87 -6.63
CA LEU A 25 1.21 2.72 -5.82
C LEU A 25 1.77 1.46 -6.47
N GLU A 26 2.45 0.64 -5.68
CA GLU A 26 2.89 -0.69 -6.08
C GLU A 26 2.23 -1.74 -5.17
N VAL A 27 1.76 -2.83 -5.77
CA VAL A 27 1.25 -3.99 -5.04
C VAL A 27 1.89 -5.27 -5.55
N TYR A 28 2.19 -6.16 -4.61
CA TYR A 28 2.68 -7.51 -4.88
C TYR A 28 1.90 -8.50 -4.02
N ASN A 29 1.36 -9.55 -4.63
CA ASN A 29 0.63 -10.63 -3.95
C ASN A 29 -0.53 -10.12 -3.08
N TRP A 30 -1.35 -9.20 -3.60
CA TRP A 30 -2.43 -8.53 -2.87
C TRP A 30 -3.79 -8.76 -3.54
N GLY A 31 -4.70 -9.46 -2.87
CA GLY A 31 -5.98 -9.88 -3.44
C GLY A 31 -5.77 -10.73 -4.70
N THR A 32 -6.37 -10.34 -5.82
CA THR A 32 -6.19 -11.02 -7.11
C THR A 32 -4.90 -10.63 -7.83
N PHE A 33 -4.16 -9.62 -7.38
CA PHE A 33 -2.87 -9.26 -7.93
C PHE A 33 -1.80 -10.24 -7.44
N ASP A 34 -1.20 -11.01 -8.35
CA ASP A 34 -0.34 -12.15 -8.00
C ASP A 34 0.94 -12.20 -8.85
N ALA A 35 1.97 -12.83 -8.30
CA ALA A 35 3.24 -13.26 -8.93
C ALA A 35 4.12 -12.18 -9.60
N ARG A 36 3.68 -10.92 -9.64
CA ARG A 36 4.46 -9.78 -10.17
C ARG A 36 4.12 -8.48 -9.45
N VAL A 37 4.99 -7.48 -9.59
CA VAL A 37 4.74 -6.13 -9.11
C VAL A 37 3.79 -5.43 -10.07
N TRP A 38 2.65 -4.96 -9.55
CA TRP A 38 1.68 -4.16 -10.29
C TRP A 38 1.81 -2.71 -9.87
N VAL A 39 1.91 -1.80 -10.84
CA VAL A 39 2.20 -0.38 -10.59
C VAL A 39 1.06 0.48 -11.13
N LEU A 40 0.51 1.33 -10.27
CA LEU A 40 -0.39 2.42 -10.62
C LEU A 40 0.34 3.75 -10.40
N LYS A 41 0.29 4.66 -11.38
CA LYS A 41 0.97 5.95 -11.32
C LYS A 41 -0.04 7.11 -11.44
N PRO A 42 -0.68 7.53 -10.33
CA PRO A 42 -1.55 8.72 -10.34
C PRO A 42 -0.76 10.01 -10.58
N ASN A 43 0.56 10.01 -10.33
CA ASN A 43 1.45 11.15 -10.53
C ASN A 43 0.97 12.42 -9.79
N GLY A 44 0.42 12.26 -8.58
CA GLY A 44 -0.12 13.35 -7.77
C GLY A 44 -1.45 13.93 -8.27
N LYS A 45 -2.05 13.36 -9.32
CA LYS A 45 -3.30 13.80 -9.94
C LYS A 45 -4.46 12.85 -9.61
N ASN A 46 -5.65 13.21 -10.05
CA ASN A 46 -6.82 12.34 -10.00
C ASN A 46 -6.63 11.12 -10.90
N ALA A 47 -6.94 9.93 -10.38
CA ALA A 47 -6.92 8.68 -11.13
C ALA A 47 -8.33 8.06 -11.20
N LEU A 48 -8.73 7.63 -12.39
CA LEU A 48 -9.98 6.89 -12.60
C LEU A 48 -9.65 5.40 -12.82
N LEU A 49 -10.18 4.54 -11.95
CA LEU A 49 -10.04 3.08 -12.07
C LEU A 49 -11.28 2.52 -12.78
N THR A 50 -11.11 2.00 -14.00
CA THR A 50 -12.17 1.38 -14.80
C THR A 50 -11.90 -0.10 -15.05
N GLY A 51 -12.94 -0.83 -15.51
CA GLY A 51 -12.88 -2.26 -15.82
C GLY A 51 -14.05 -3.03 -15.23
N ASP A 52 -14.17 -4.30 -15.57
CA ASP A 52 -15.32 -5.13 -15.23
C ASP A 52 -15.44 -5.46 -13.73
N ILE A 53 -16.60 -5.94 -13.31
CA ILE A 53 -16.81 -6.45 -11.95
C ILE A 53 -15.80 -7.57 -11.69
N GLY A 54 -15.11 -7.51 -10.55
CA GLY A 54 -14.08 -8.49 -10.19
C GLY A 54 -12.66 -8.17 -10.71
N SER A 55 -12.48 -7.11 -11.50
CA SER A 55 -11.16 -6.76 -12.07
C SER A 55 -10.10 -6.27 -11.07
N GLY A 56 -10.43 -6.12 -9.79
CA GLY A 56 -9.49 -5.70 -8.74
C GLY A 56 -9.43 -4.19 -8.45
N LYS A 57 -10.33 -3.37 -9.01
CA LYS A 57 -10.39 -1.91 -8.72
C LYS A 57 -10.49 -1.61 -7.22
N SER A 58 -11.49 -2.18 -6.54
CA SER A 58 -11.68 -2.02 -5.09
C SER A 58 -10.50 -2.57 -4.30
N THR A 59 -9.80 -3.58 -4.83
CA THR A 59 -8.60 -4.15 -4.21
C THR A 59 -7.43 -3.15 -4.18
N LEU A 60 -7.27 -2.32 -5.21
CA LEU A 60 -6.30 -1.22 -5.22
C LEU A 60 -6.69 -0.08 -4.28
N VAL A 61 -7.98 0.28 -4.22
CA VAL A 61 -8.49 1.29 -3.27
C VAL A 61 -8.30 0.82 -1.83
N ASP A 62 -8.60 -0.45 -1.57
CA ASP A 62 -8.37 -1.08 -0.27
C ASP A 62 -6.88 -1.10 0.08
N ALA A 63 -5.98 -1.27 -0.90
CA ALA A 63 -4.53 -1.21 -0.66
C ALA A 63 -4.08 0.16 -0.13
N VAL A 64 -4.56 1.25 -0.75
CA VAL A 64 -4.28 2.63 -0.28
C VAL A 64 -4.88 2.85 1.11
N THR A 65 -6.09 2.34 1.35
CA THR A 65 -6.75 2.44 2.66
C THR A 65 -5.94 1.68 3.73
N THR A 66 -5.46 0.48 3.41
CA THR A 66 -4.60 -0.32 4.29
C THR A 66 -3.32 0.42 4.66
N LEU A 67 -2.70 1.15 3.72
CA LEU A 67 -1.48 1.93 3.99
C LEU A 67 -1.69 3.02 5.05
N LEU A 68 -2.85 3.67 5.07
CA LEU A 68 -3.08 4.95 5.76
C LEU A 68 -4.00 4.86 6.98
N VAL A 69 -4.75 3.77 7.14
CA VAL A 69 -5.80 3.64 8.18
C VAL A 69 -5.46 2.47 9.11
N PRO A 70 -5.66 2.60 10.44
CA PRO A 70 -5.42 1.49 11.36
C PRO A 70 -6.42 0.36 11.09
N ALA A 71 -5.94 -0.89 11.17
CA ALA A 71 -6.72 -2.06 10.76
C ALA A 71 -8.06 -2.26 11.48
N ASN A 72 -8.21 -1.77 12.72
CA ASN A 72 -9.48 -1.82 13.47
C ASN A 72 -10.53 -0.82 12.98
N ARG A 73 -10.17 0.10 12.08
CA ARG A 73 -11.08 1.07 11.45
C ARG A 73 -11.28 0.82 9.95
N ILE A 74 -10.63 -0.19 9.38
CA ILE A 74 -10.78 -0.50 7.95
C ILE A 74 -12.02 -1.37 7.76
N ALA A 75 -13.00 -0.84 7.03
CA ALA A 75 -14.06 -1.63 6.42
C ALA A 75 -13.68 -1.90 4.95
N TYR A 76 -13.16 -3.10 4.67
CA TYR A 76 -12.81 -3.51 3.32
C TYR A 76 -14.04 -3.63 2.43
N ASN A 77 -13.93 -3.26 1.15
CA ASN A 77 -14.99 -3.40 0.14
C ASN A 77 -16.27 -2.57 0.37
N LYS A 78 -16.16 -1.40 1.03
CA LYS A 78 -17.30 -0.49 1.30
C LYS A 78 -18.04 0.00 0.04
N ALA A 79 -17.39 -0.03 -1.13
CA ALA A 79 -17.97 0.43 -2.39
C ALA A 79 -18.99 -0.55 -3.02
N ALA A 80 -19.09 -1.81 -2.55
CA ALA A 80 -19.85 -2.86 -3.25
C ALA A 80 -21.27 -3.13 -2.69
N GLY A 81 -21.77 -2.35 -1.71
CA GLY A 81 -23.19 -2.32 -1.32
C GLY A 81 -23.85 -3.63 -0.86
N ALA A 82 -23.09 -4.71 -0.63
CA ALA A 82 -23.63 -6.01 -0.26
C ALA A 82 -23.22 -6.42 1.16
N ASP A 83 -24.22 -6.64 2.01
CA ASP A 83 -24.10 -7.21 3.34
C ASP A 83 -23.33 -8.55 3.33
N ASN A 84 -22.35 -8.66 4.25
CA ASN A 84 -21.79 -9.90 4.81
C ASN A 84 -21.13 -10.94 3.88
N LYS A 85 -20.06 -10.53 3.21
CA LYS A 85 -18.81 -11.32 3.18
C LYS A 85 -17.64 -10.39 3.50
N GLU A 86 -17.38 -10.17 4.79
CA GLU A 86 -16.24 -9.36 5.23
C GLU A 86 -14.94 -9.94 4.65
N ARG A 87 -14.40 -9.24 3.64
CA ARG A 87 -13.06 -9.54 3.13
C ARG A 87 -12.08 -9.18 4.24
N THR A 88 -11.48 -10.19 4.83
CA THR A 88 -10.47 -10.03 5.86
C THR A 88 -9.12 -9.70 5.24
N LEU A 89 -8.21 -9.11 6.02
CA LEU A 89 -6.81 -8.93 5.62
C LEU A 89 -6.19 -10.25 5.12
N ARG A 90 -6.50 -11.36 5.81
CA ARG A 90 -6.09 -12.71 5.41
C ARG A 90 -6.53 -13.08 4.00
N SER A 91 -7.74 -12.71 3.60
CA SER A 91 -8.26 -13.00 2.25
C SER A 91 -7.50 -12.23 1.17
N TYR A 92 -7.04 -11.01 1.47
CA TYR A 92 -6.17 -10.26 0.56
C TYR A 92 -4.77 -10.87 0.48
N VAL A 93 -4.17 -11.23 1.61
CA VAL A 93 -2.82 -11.83 1.64
C VAL A 93 -2.79 -13.18 0.92
N LEU A 94 -3.76 -14.06 1.17
CA LEU A 94 -3.85 -15.38 0.52
C LEU A 94 -4.45 -15.33 -0.89
N GLY A 95 -5.09 -14.22 -1.27
CA GLY A 95 -5.70 -14.06 -2.59
C GLY A 95 -6.93 -14.95 -2.80
N HIS A 96 -7.86 -14.97 -1.85
CA HIS A 96 -9.13 -15.70 -2.02
C HIS A 96 -9.97 -15.08 -3.14
N TYR A 97 -10.20 -15.82 -4.24
CA TYR A 97 -10.89 -15.29 -5.44
C TYR A 97 -12.15 -16.06 -5.84
N LYS A 98 -12.30 -17.31 -5.42
CA LYS A 98 -13.51 -18.11 -5.62
C LYS A 98 -13.80 -18.98 -4.39
N SER A 99 -15.03 -19.46 -4.28
CA SER A 99 -15.41 -20.46 -3.28
C SER A 99 -15.76 -21.75 -4.00
N GLU A 100 -15.05 -22.84 -3.70
CA GLU A 100 -15.41 -24.17 -4.19
C GLU A 100 -16.24 -24.87 -3.13
N ARG A 101 -17.37 -25.46 -3.55
CA ARG A 101 -18.22 -26.25 -2.68
C ARG A 101 -17.74 -27.69 -2.77
N ASN A 102 -17.29 -28.24 -1.65
CA ASN A 102 -16.92 -29.64 -1.60
C ASN A 102 -18.20 -30.48 -1.65
N GLU A 103 -18.37 -31.27 -2.70
CA GLU A 103 -19.58 -32.09 -2.94
C GLU A 103 -19.79 -33.15 -1.86
N LEU A 104 -18.72 -33.59 -1.18
CA LEU A 104 -18.77 -34.60 -0.11
C LEU A 104 -19.15 -34.02 1.25
N SER A 105 -18.73 -32.78 1.56
CA SER A 105 -18.94 -32.17 2.88
C SER A 105 -19.97 -31.03 2.89
N GLY A 106 -20.47 -30.61 1.72
CA GLY A 106 -21.40 -29.49 1.54
C GLY A 106 -20.83 -28.11 1.89
N THR A 107 -19.63 -28.06 2.48
CA THR A 107 -18.96 -26.85 2.95
C THR A 107 -18.21 -26.16 1.81
N ALA A 108 -18.39 -24.84 1.72
CA ALA A 108 -17.72 -24.00 0.75
C ALA A 108 -16.35 -23.56 1.29
N LYS A 109 -15.26 -23.97 0.65
CA LYS A 109 -13.90 -23.53 0.99
C LYS A 109 -13.42 -22.46 0.01
N PRO A 110 -12.80 -21.37 0.50
CA PRO A 110 -12.19 -20.38 -0.38
C PRO A 110 -10.97 -20.99 -1.07
N VAL A 111 -10.84 -20.75 -2.38
CA VAL A 111 -9.63 -21.09 -3.15
C VAL A 111 -8.68 -19.91 -3.11
N ALA A 112 -7.48 -20.16 -2.60
CA ALA A 112 -6.40 -19.20 -2.45
C ALA A 112 -5.46 -19.24 -3.66
N LEU A 113 -4.96 -18.07 -4.07
CA LEU A 113 -3.88 -17.97 -5.05
C LEU A 113 -2.51 -18.27 -4.42
N ARG A 114 -2.41 -18.12 -3.09
CA ARG A 114 -1.15 -18.16 -2.34
C ARG A 114 -1.29 -19.01 -1.09
N ASP A 115 -0.18 -19.57 -0.66
CA ASP A 115 -0.06 -20.32 0.58
C ASP A 115 0.66 -19.50 1.66
N GLN A 116 1.05 -20.15 2.75
CA GLN A 116 1.74 -19.52 3.88
C GLN A 116 3.20 -19.15 3.62
N ASN A 117 3.79 -19.63 2.52
CA ASN A 117 5.18 -19.38 2.15
C ASN A 117 5.34 -18.09 1.33
N ASN A 118 4.22 -17.48 0.93
CA ASN A 118 4.22 -16.21 0.23
C ASN A 118 4.18 -15.01 1.20
N TYR A 119 4.65 -13.87 0.70
CA TYR A 119 4.48 -12.57 1.33
C TYR A 119 3.77 -11.62 0.36
N SER A 120 3.13 -10.60 0.94
CA SER A 120 2.46 -9.52 0.20
C SER A 120 3.11 -8.19 0.55
N VAL A 121 3.18 -7.28 -0.42
CA VAL A 121 3.70 -5.92 -0.20
C VAL A 121 2.76 -4.92 -0.81
N ILE A 122 2.45 -3.88 -0.06
CA ILE A 122 1.79 -2.67 -0.55
C ILE A 122 2.76 -1.51 -0.33
N LEU A 123 3.01 -0.70 -1.34
CA LEU A 123 3.92 0.43 -1.28
C LEU A 123 3.30 1.65 -1.95
N GLY A 124 3.26 2.77 -1.24
CA GLY A 124 2.82 4.06 -1.75
C GLY A 124 3.93 5.09 -1.67
N VAL A 125 4.30 5.67 -2.81
CA VAL A 125 5.20 6.83 -2.89
C VAL A 125 4.35 8.09 -2.93
N PHE A 126 4.57 8.98 -1.97
CA PHE A 126 3.94 10.28 -1.86
C PHE A 126 4.97 11.36 -2.15
N HIS A 127 4.60 12.31 -3.00
CA HIS A 127 5.48 13.39 -3.41
C HIS A 127 4.82 14.74 -3.15
N ASN A 128 5.60 15.67 -2.62
CA ASN A 128 5.22 17.07 -2.43
C ASN A 128 6.04 17.92 -3.40
N ALA A 129 5.41 18.32 -4.51
CA ALA A 129 6.09 19.04 -5.58
C ALA A 129 6.58 20.43 -5.15
N GLY A 130 5.89 21.08 -4.22
CA GLY A 130 6.27 22.42 -3.73
C GLY A 130 7.57 22.44 -2.92
N TYR A 131 7.97 21.31 -2.33
CA TYR A 131 9.17 21.20 -1.49
C TYR A 131 10.18 20.16 -1.99
N ASP A 132 9.91 19.54 -3.15
CA ASP A 132 10.66 18.40 -3.70
C ASP A 132 10.91 17.28 -2.67
N GLN A 133 9.90 16.98 -1.87
CA GLN A 133 9.98 15.95 -0.83
C GLN A 133 9.28 14.67 -1.27
N THR A 134 9.96 13.55 -1.09
CA THR A 134 9.40 12.22 -1.39
C THR A 134 9.38 11.37 -0.12
N VAL A 135 8.23 10.80 0.18
CA VAL A 135 8.04 9.87 1.30
C VAL A 135 7.43 8.59 0.76
N THR A 136 8.08 7.46 1.04
CA THR A 136 7.54 6.14 0.76
C THR A 136 7.01 5.50 2.03
N LEU A 137 5.80 4.98 1.92
CA LEU A 137 5.12 4.18 2.93
C LEU A 137 4.93 2.77 2.39
N ALA A 138 5.25 1.75 3.18
CA ALA A 138 4.96 0.37 2.78
C ALA A 138 4.48 -0.50 3.94
N GLN A 139 3.75 -1.55 3.61
CA GLN A 139 3.37 -2.63 4.52
C GLN A 139 3.71 -3.97 3.90
N VAL A 140 4.37 -4.82 4.67
CA VAL A 140 4.72 -6.19 4.30
C VAL A 140 3.91 -7.15 5.16
N PHE A 141 3.28 -8.13 4.54
CA PHE A 141 2.44 -9.13 5.19
C PHE A 141 2.95 -10.54 4.90
N TRP A 142 2.88 -11.42 5.90
CA TRP A 142 3.22 -12.84 5.75
C TRP A 142 2.43 -13.69 6.74
N MET A 143 2.33 -14.98 6.46
CA MET A 143 1.73 -15.94 7.39
C MET A 143 2.79 -16.47 8.35
N LYS A 144 2.50 -16.48 9.65
CA LYS A 144 3.30 -17.22 10.64
C LYS A 144 2.80 -18.65 10.79
N ASP A 145 1.47 -18.80 10.81
CA ASP A 145 0.77 -20.07 10.96
C ASP A 145 -0.33 -20.20 9.90
N ALA A 146 -0.56 -21.43 9.43
CA ALA A 146 -1.55 -21.75 8.40
C ALA A 146 -2.95 -21.19 8.72
N GLN A 147 -3.36 -21.18 10.00
CA GLN A 147 -4.71 -20.77 10.44
C GLN A 147 -4.75 -19.38 11.10
N GLY A 148 -3.61 -18.70 11.25
CA GLY A 148 -3.50 -17.43 11.97
C GLY A 148 -3.92 -16.20 11.15
N GLN A 149 -3.88 -15.02 11.77
CA GLN A 149 -3.93 -13.76 11.03
C GLN A 149 -2.54 -13.45 10.43
N PRO A 150 -2.47 -12.77 9.26
CA PRO A 150 -1.20 -12.34 8.72
C PRO A 150 -0.44 -11.47 9.71
N ALA A 151 0.83 -11.80 9.93
CA ALA A 151 1.76 -10.89 10.55
C ALA A 151 2.07 -9.74 9.58
N ARG A 152 2.48 -8.60 10.14
CA ARG A 152 2.80 -7.41 9.35
C ARG A 152 3.91 -6.59 9.97
N MET A 153 4.59 -5.84 9.12
CA MET A 153 5.49 -4.76 9.53
C MET A 153 5.26 -3.55 8.62
N PHE A 154 5.56 -2.37 9.15
CA PHE A 154 5.34 -1.10 8.48
C PHE A 154 6.68 -0.45 8.17
N ILE A 155 6.77 0.22 7.03
CA ILE A 155 7.99 0.82 6.51
C ILE A 155 7.74 2.29 6.21
N GLY A 156 8.65 3.14 6.63
CA GLY A 156 8.70 4.56 6.26
C GLY A 156 10.09 4.94 5.74
N ALA A 157 10.14 5.70 4.66
CA ALA A 157 11.38 6.27 4.14
C ALA A 157 11.14 7.66 3.55
N GLU A 158 12.08 8.58 3.75
CA GLU A 158 12.09 9.92 3.13
C GLU A 158 12.82 9.91 1.78
N ARG A 159 12.52 8.89 0.97
CA ARG A 159 12.99 8.71 -0.41
C ARG A 159 12.05 7.78 -1.18
N ASP A 160 12.22 7.74 -2.50
CA ASP A 160 11.56 6.74 -3.34
C ASP A 160 12.10 5.33 -3.03
N LEU A 161 11.19 4.36 -2.87
CA LEU A 161 11.50 2.93 -2.84
C LEU A 161 10.59 2.20 -3.84
N SER A 162 11.03 1.02 -4.29
CA SER A 162 10.24 0.14 -5.16
C SER A 162 10.22 -1.29 -4.62
N ILE A 163 9.09 -1.99 -4.79
CA ILE A 163 8.96 -3.39 -4.40
C ILE A 163 10.01 -4.25 -5.10
N ALA A 164 10.22 -4.02 -6.40
CA ALA A 164 11.15 -4.80 -7.21
C ALA A 164 12.62 -4.67 -6.75
N THR A 165 12.99 -3.54 -6.15
CA THR A 165 14.37 -3.25 -5.75
C THR A 165 14.58 -3.50 -4.26
N ASP A 166 13.68 -2.98 -3.42
CA ASP A 166 13.88 -2.90 -1.96
C ASP A 166 13.19 -4.03 -1.20
N PHE A 167 12.22 -4.71 -1.81
CA PHE A 167 11.41 -5.76 -1.18
C PHE A 167 11.51 -7.11 -1.89
N ALA A 168 12.33 -7.24 -2.92
CA ALA A 168 12.62 -8.51 -3.60
C ALA A 168 13.99 -9.07 -3.18
N ASN A 169 14.25 -10.33 -3.57
CA ASN A 169 15.57 -10.97 -3.49
C ASN A 169 16.25 -10.88 -2.10
N PHE A 170 15.47 -10.97 -1.02
CA PHE A 170 15.98 -10.96 0.35
C PHE A 170 16.14 -12.38 0.95
N GLY A 171 16.03 -13.42 0.12
CA GLY A 171 15.94 -14.81 0.54
C GLY A 171 14.50 -15.23 0.84
N THR A 172 14.32 -16.18 1.77
CA THR A 172 13.03 -16.74 2.17
C THR A 172 12.51 -16.18 3.49
N GLU A 173 13.35 -15.47 4.26
CA GLU A 173 13.05 -15.05 5.62
C GLU A 173 12.76 -13.55 5.73
N ILE A 174 11.60 -13.20 6.27
CA ILE A 174 11.20 -11.81 6.53
C ILE A 174 12.19 -11.09 7.48
N ALA A 175 12.88 -11.83 8.35
CA ALA A 175 13.92 -11.27 9.23
C ALA A 175 15.10 -10.68 8.44
N GLN A 176 15.47 -11.30 7.30
CA GLN A 176 16.55 -10.82 6.44
C GLN A 176 16.14 -9.53 5.73
N LEU A 177 14.90 -9.45 5.24
CA LEU A 177 14.33 -8.21 4.70
C LEU A 177 14.38 -7.08 5.73
N ARG A 178 13.90 -7.33 6.96
CA ARG A 178 13.92 -6.34 8.04
C ARG A 178 15.32 -5.84 8.34
N LYS A 179 16.31 -6.74 8.44
CA LYS A 179 17.71 -6.38 8.68
C LYS A 179 18.27 -5.53 7.55
N ARG A 180 18.00 -5.91 6.29
CA ARG A 180 18.44 -5.16 5.10
C ARG A 180 17.87 -3.74 5.08
N LEU A 181 16.57 -3.58 5.28
CA LEU A 181 15.91 -2.27 5.29
C LEU A 181 16.50 -1.37 6.38
N ARG A 182 16.64 -1.87 7.61
CA ARG A 182 17.27 -1.11 8.71
C ARG A 182 18.73 -0.74 8.41
N GLY A 183 19.49 -1.65 7.81
CA GLY A 183 20.88 -1.39 7.39
C GLY A 183 21.00 -0.29 6.32
N GLN A 184 19.93 -0.02 5.57
CA GLN A 184 19.84 1.06 4.60
C GLN A 184 19.29 2.38 5.18
N GLY A 185 19.10 2.46 6.51
CA GLY A 185 18.52 3.62 7.19
C GLY A 185 17.02 3.76 7.01
N ILE A 186 16.31 2.71 6.58
CA ILE A 186 14.86 2.72 6.40
C ILE A 186 14.18 2.39 7.75
N GLU A 187 13.13 3.14 8.06
CA GLU A 187 12.39 2.99 9.31
C GLU A 187 11.45 1.79 9.23
N VAL A 188 11.51 0.91 10.23
CA VAL A 188 10.69 -0.32 10.29
C VAL A 188 9.99 -0.41 11.63
N PHE A 189 8.66 -0.40 11.59
CA PHE A 189 7.79 -0.43 12.75
C PHE A 189 7.03 -1.75 12.88
N ASP A 190 6.78 -2.16 14.12
CA ASP A 190 6.03 -3.37 14.45
C ASP A 190 4.52 -3.14 14.63
N SER A 191 4.09 -1.88 14.73
CA SER A 191 2.69 -1.53 14.93
C SER A 191 2.32 -0.25 14.19
N PHE A 192 1.01 -0.09 13.93
CA PHE A 192 0.48 1.05 13.18
C PHE A 192 0.63 2.39 13.92
N PRO A 193 0.41 2.52 15.25
CA PRO A 193 0.51 3.81 15.94
C PRO A 193 1.85 4.58 15.76
N PRO A 194 3.04 3.98 15.97
CA PRO A 194 4.31 4.68 15.76
C PRO A 194 4.55 4.99 14.28
N TYR A 195 4.18 4.08 13.38
CA TYR A 195 4.22 4.32 11.93
C TYR A 195 3.31 5.50 11.52
N CYS A 196 2.11 5.58 12.11
CA CYS A 196 1.16 6.66 11.89
C CYS A 196 1.71 8.00 12.37
N ALA A 197 2.20 8.07 13.61
CA ALA A 197 2.87 9.26 14.11
C ALA A 197 4.05 9.68 13.21
N TRP A 198 4.83 8.72 12.71
CA TRP A 198 5.97 8.98 11.83
C TRP A 198 5.57 9.62 10.51
N PHE A 199 4.56 9.10 9.79
CA PHE A 199 4.17 9.68 8.51
C PHE A 199 3.35 10.96 8.67
N ARG A 200 2.50 11.04 9.70
CA ARG A 200 1.69 12.24 10.00
C ARG A 200 2.55 13.48 10.23
N ARG A 201 3.63 13.32 11.00
CA ARG A 201 4.62 14.38 11.22
C ARG A 201 5.23 14.88 9.91
N ARG A 202 5.50 13.99 8.96
CA ARG A 202 6.09 14.33 7.65
C ARG A 202 5.07 14.95 6.71
N PHE A 203 3.84 14.48 6.76
CA PHE A 203 2.73 15.01 5.94
C PHE A 203 2.16 16.31 6.49
N GLY A 204 2.46 16.67 7.73
CA GLY A 204 1.94 17.88 8.38
C GLY A 204 0.47 17.76 8.81
N ILE A 205 0.01 16.56 9.18
CA ILE A 205 -1.40 16.26 9.52
C ILE A 205 -1.62 15.61 10.88
#